data_AF-A0A2G2YCF4-F1
#
_entry.id   AF-A0A2G2YCF4-F1
#
_cell.length_a   1.000
_cell.length_b   1.000
_cell.length_c   1.000
_cell.angle_alpha   90.00
_cell.angle_beta   90.00
_cell.angle_gamma   90.00
#
_symmetry.space_group_name_H-M   'P 1'
#
loop_
_entity.id
_entity.type
_entity.pdbx_description
1 polymer ?
#
loop_
_entity_poly.entity_id
_entity_poly.type
_entity_poly.pdbx_seq_one_letter_code
_entity_poly.pdbx_strand_id
1 'polypeptide(L)'
;MATCDNVGAFLEDVAKEILLNFPVKSLLRFKCVCKKWCALIEDPKFTIEHLNCSKKKPQQFLIYDCGAADDAPAVTVTSDYGIPSPSQGDNSQRFGVILKLLGCVDGLFFMEREIDKGILCSLWNPATGEMRHLPAASMEFQPFDVYPRHFGFGLDPMTKDYKVVYHYHRDGLLMFKGFMENLQT
;
A
#
# COMPACT_ATOMS: atom_id res chain seq x y z
N MET A 1 19.23 -32.70 31.80
CA MET A 1 18.75 -31.33 32.09
C MET A 1 18.62 -30.62 30.75
N ALA A 2 17.53 -30.91 30.03
CA ALA A 2 17.20 -30.25 28.76
C ALA A 2 16.53 -28.92 29.11
N THR A 3 17.03 -27.85 28.51
CA THR A 3 16.77 -26.46 28.87
C THR A 3 15.31 -26.06 28.58
N CYS A 4 14.67 -25.39 29.54
CA CYS A 4 13.35 -24.76 29.37
C CYS A 4 13.35 -23.70 28.25
N ASP A 5 14.53 -23.24 27.82
CA ASP A 5 14.72 -22.26 26.75
C ASP A 5 14.30 -22.78 25.37
N ASN A 6 14.45 -24.09 25.11
CA ASN A 6 14.14 -24.68 23.80
C ASN A 6 12.64 -24.80 23.53
N VAL A 7 11.84 -25.01 24.59
CA VAL A 7 10.37 -25.05 24.48
C VAL A 7 9.81 -23.64 24.25
N GLY A 8 10.42 -22.63 24.88
CA GLY A 8 10.07 -21.23 24.67
C GLY A 8 10.28 -20.77 23.23
N ALA A 9 11.46 -21.05 22.67
CA ALA A 9 11.78 -20.71 21.28
C ALA A 9 10.85 -21.41 20.27
N PHE A 10 10.58 -22.70 20.47
CA PHE A 10 9.66 -23.47 19.62
C PHE A 10 8.24 -22.90 19.61
N LEU A 11 7.72 -22.47 20.76
CA LEU A 11 6.40 -21.85 20.86
C LEU A 11 6.35 -20.47 20.19
N GLU A 12 7.46 -19.71 20.21
CA GLU A 12 7.57 -18.42 19.53
C GLU A 12 7.59 -18.60 18.00
N ASP A 13 8.30 -19.60 17.49
CA ASP A 13 8.32 -19.94 16.06
C ASP A 13 6.94 -20.37 15.56
N VAL A 14 6.25 -21.23 16.30
CA VAL A 14 4.88 -21.66 15.97
C VAL A 14 3.91 -20.48 16.01
N ALA A 15 4.01 -19.60 17.01
CA ALA A 15 3.18 -18.40 17.09
C ALA A 15 3.43 -17.48 15.88
N LYS A 16 4.68 -17.31 15.47
CA LYS A 16 5.05 -16.53 14.28
C LYS A 16 4.46 -17.13 13.01
N GLU A 17 4.57 -18.43 12.79
CA GLU A 17 3.98 -19.13 11.64
C GLU A 17 2.45 -18.97 11.59
N ILE A 18 1.78 -19.06 12.74
CA ILE A 18 0.35 -18.82 12.86
C ILE A 18 0.02 -17.38 12.43
N LEU A 19 0.75 -16.39 12.96
CA LEU A 19 0.54 -14.97 12.63
C LEU A 19 0.80 -14.66 11.15
N LEU A 20 1.84 -15.25 10.53
CA LEU A 20 2.15 -15.07 9.12
C LEU A 20 1.00 -15.49 8.17
N ASN A 21 0.11 -16.36 8.63
CA ASN A 21 -1.03 -16.81 7.84
C ASN A 21 -2.23 -15.85 7.87
N PHE A 22 -2.30 -14.92 8.83
CA PHE A 22 -3.44 -14.02 8.97
C PHE A 22 -3.41 -12.84 7.97
N PRO A 23 -4.58 -12.32 7.57
CA PRO A 23 -4.68 -11.04 6.86
C PRO A 23 -4.16 -9.87 7.70
N VAL A 24 -3.64 -8.83 7.03
CA VAL A 24 -3.06 -7.64 7.66
C VAL A 24 -4.03 -6.97 8.65
N LYS A 25 -5.32 -6.82 8.29
CA LYS A 25 -6.34 -6.25 9.18
C LYS A 25 -6.45 -7.01 10.52
N SER A 26 -6.37 -8.34 10.49
CA SER A 26 -6.41 -9.15 11.71
C SER A 26 -5.14 -8.97 12.54
N LEU A 27 -3.97 -8.91 11.89
CA LEU A 27 -2.70 -8.65 12.55
C LEU A 27 -2.67 -7.29 13.26
N LEU A 28 -3.21 -6.24 12.64
CA LEU A 28 -3.31 -4.93 13.27
C LEU A 28 -4.17 -4.96 14.54
N ARG A 29 -5.26 -5.75 14.56
CA ARG A 29 -6.06 -5.96 15.78
C ARG A 29 -5.26 -6.76 16.83
N PHE A 30 -4.46 -7.72 16.40
CA PHE A 30 -3.65 -8.55 17.30
C PHE A 30 -2.53 -7.81 18.02
N LYS A 31 -2.13 -6.62 17.54
CA LYS A 31 -1.19 -5.74 18.27
C LYS A 31 -1.68 -5.41 19.69
N CYS A 32 -3.00 -5.35 19.94
CA CYS A 32 -3.53 -5.02 21.27
C CYS A 32 -3.59 -6.22 22.24
N VAL A 33 -3.33 -7.45 21.78
CA VAL A 33 -3.46 -8.67 22.60
C VAL A 33 -2.34 -8.77 23.62
N CYS A 34 -1.08 -8.58 23.21
CA CYS A 34 0.06 -8.55 24.12
C CYS A 34 1.28 -7.84 23.51
N LYS A 35 2.22 -7.41 24.37
CA LYS A 35 3.45 -6.71 23.96
C LYS A 35 4.33 -7.54 23.02
N LYS A 36 4.42 -8.86 23.24
CA LYS A 36 5.20 -9.77 22.38
C LYS A 36 4.66 -9.79 20.95
N TRP A 37 3.34 -9.88 20.79
CA TRP A 37 2.70 -9.86 19.47
C TRP A 37 2.83 -8.50 18.80
N CYS A 38 2.65 -7.41 19.55
CA CYS A 38 2.90 -6.06 19.03
C CYS A 38 4.33 -5.93 18.48
N ALA A 39 5.34 -6.31 19.27
CA ALA A 39 6.75 -6.23 18.88
C ALA A 39 7.08 -7.14 17.68
N LEU A 40 6.52 -8.34 17.62
CA LEU A 40 6.71 -9.27 16.51
C LEU A 40 6.09 -8.73 15.21
N ILE A 41 4.89 -8.17 15.28
CA ILE A 41 4.16 -7.63 14.10
C ILE A 41 4.82 -6.33 13.60
N GLU A 42 5.50 -5.59 14.46
CA GLU A 42 6.24 -4.37 14.11
C GLU A 42 7.68 -4.64 13.65
N ASP A 43 8.17 -5.88 13.76
CA ASP A 43 9.50 -6.26 13.26
C ASP A 43 9.51 -6.19 11.72
N PRO A 44 10.41 -5.39 11.10
CA PRO A 44 10.57 -5.36 9.65
C PRO A 44 10.79 -6.74 9.02
N LYS A 45 11.44 -7.68 9.72
CA LYS A 45 11.62 -9.05 9.23
C LYS A 45 10.30 -9.77 9.09
N PHE A 46 9.41 -9.63 10.07
CA PHE A 46 8.06 -10.20 10.01
C PHE A 46 7.29 -9.62 8.83
N THR A 47 7.38 -8.30 8.58
CA THR A 47 6.75 -7.65 7.42
C THR A 47 7.23 -8.22 6.10
N ILE A 48 8.55 -8.41 5.93
CA ILE A 48 9.13 -9.00 4.71
C ILE A 48 8.68 -10.45 4.52
N GLU A 49 8.69 -11.25 5.59
CA GLU A 49 8.24 -12.64 5.55
C GLU A 49 6.73 -12.74 5.25
N HIS A 50 5.91 -11.90 5.87
CA HIS A 50 4.48 -11.82 5.63
C HIS A 50 4.18 -11.46 4.16
N LEU A 51 4.88 -10.47 3.63
CA LEU A 51 4.80 -10.08 2.23
C LEU A 51 5.17 -11.23 1.28
N ASN A 52 6.25 -11.94 1.57
CA ASN A 52 6.68 -13.11 0.78
C ASN A 52 5.69 -14.27 0.87
N CYS A 53 5.04 -14.48 2.03
CA CYS A 53 3.95 -15.44 2.17
C CYS A 53 2.72 -15.03 1.37
N SER A 54 2.39 -13.73 1.35
CA SER A 54 1.28 -13.18 0.56
C SER A 54 1.47 -13.43 -0.94
N LYS A 55 2.71 -13.31 -1.46
CA LYS A 55 3.03 -13.61 -2.87
C LYS A 55 2.78 -15.07 -3.28
N LYS A 56 2.66 -15.99 -2.31
CA LYS A 56 2.34 -17.42 -2.54
C LYS A 56 0.85 -17.73 -2.43
N LYS A 57 0.04 -16.78 -1.96
CA LYS A 57 -1.42 -16.89 -1.83
C LYS A 57 -2.09 -16.60 -3.19
N PRO A 58 -3.36 -17.01 -3.36
CA PRO A 58 -4.15 -16.65 -4.54
C PRO A 58 -4.14 -15.14 -4.82
N GLN A 59 -4.26 -14.80 -6.10
CA GLN A 59 -4.20 -13.41 -6.54
C GLN A 59 -5.42 -12.63 -6.05
N GLN A 60 -5.16 -11.44 -5.53
CA GLN A 60 -6.18 -10.46 -5.16
C GLN A 60 -6.28 -9.41 -6.26
N PHE A 61 -7.51 -8.97 -6.53
CA PHE A 61 -7.83 -7.95 -7.50
C PHE A 61 -8.26 -6.68 -6.79
N LEU A 62 -7.79 -5.55 -7.32
CA LEU A 62 -8.27 -4.24 -6.93
C LEU A 62 -9.24 -3.76 -8.00
N ILE A 63 -10.49 -3.54 -7.63
CA ILE A 63 -11.53 -3.05 -8.53
C ILE A 63 -11.81 -1.59 -8.19
N TYR A 64 -11.64 -0.70 -9.17
CA TYR A 64 -12.03 0.69 -9.08
C TYR A 64 -13.22 0.94 -10.01
N ASP A 65 -14.36 1.31 -9.44
CA ASP A 65 -15.58 1.61 -10.20
C ASP A 65 -15.58 3.08 -10.64
N CYS A 66 -14.99 3.37 -11.80
CA CYS A 66 -14.89 4.74 -12.32
C CYS A 66 -16.21 5.32 -12.86
N GLY A 67 -17.31 4.55 -12.86
CA GLY A 67 -18.59 4.92 -13.49
C GLY A 67 -19.76 5.13 -12.52
N ALA A 68 -19.52 5.00 -11.21
CA ALA A 68 -20.55 5.23 -10.22
C ALA A 68 -21.06 6.68 -10.29
N ALA A 69 -22.39 6.87 -10.23
CA ALA A 69 -23.04 8.19 -10.25
C ALA A 69 -22.78 9.03 -8.97
N ASP A 70 -21.94 8.53 -8.08
CA ASP A 70 -21.60 9.13 -6.78
C ASP A 70 -20.24 9.85 -6.94
N ASP A 71 -20.06 11.03 -6.32
CA ASP A 71 -18.82 11.82 -6.42
C ASP A 71 -17.61 11.13 -5.74
N ALA A 72 -17.81 9.93 -5.18
CA ALA A 72 -16.81 9.16 -4.45
C ALA A 72 -16.83 7.66 -4.84
N PRO A 73 -16.32 7.29 -6.03
CA PRO A 73 -16.25 5.90 -6.47
C PRO A 73 -15.53 4.99 -5.47
N ALA A 74 -16.09 3.79 -5.29
CA ALA A 74 -15.55 2.80 -4.39
C ALA A 74 -14.36 2.05 -5.04
N VAL A 75 -13.30 1.85 -4.27
CA VAL A 75 -12.24 0.90 -4.57
C VAL A 75 -12.38 -0.30 -3.65
N THR A 76 -12.48 -1.50 -4.22
CA THR A 76 -12.68 -2.75 -3.48
C THR A 76 -11.55 -3.72 -3.78
N VAL A 77 -10.99 -4.34 -2.73
CA VAL A 77 -10.08 -5.49 -2.86
C VAL A 77 -10.89 -6.78 -2.78
N THR A 78 -10.74 -7.65 -3.76
CA THR A 78 -11.45 -8.94 -3.85
C THR A 78 -10.51 -10.08 -4.22
N SER A 79 -10.89 -11.33 -3.95
CA SER A 79 -10.15 -12.54 -4.34
C SER A 79 -10.90 -13.27 -5.44
N ASP A 80 -10.17 -14.07 -6.21
CA ASP A 80 -10.68 -15.11 -7.12
C ASP A 80 -11.80 -16.02 -6.56
N TYR A 81 -11.92 -16.21 -5.24
CA TYR A 81 -12.95 -17.04 -4.60
C TYR A 81 -14.37 -16.46 -4.54
N GLY A 82 -14.69 -15.49 -5.40
CA GLY A 82 -16.06 -15.00 -5.59
C GLY A 82 -16.44 -13.82 -4.70
N ILE A 83 -17.53 -13.17 -5.10
CA ILE A 83 -18.15 -11.96 -4.54
C ILE A 83 -17.89 -11.84 -3.02
N PRO A 84 -17.41 -10.68 -2.52
CA PRO A 84 -17.25 -10.48 -1.08
C PRO A 84 -18.56 -10.81 -0.37
N SER A 85 -18.55 -11.86 0.45
CA SER A 85 -19.67 -12.18 1.32
C SER A 85 -19.94 -10.96 2.21
N PRO A 86 -21.19 -10.54 2.45
CA PRO A 86 -21.51 -9.44 3.37
C PRO A 86 -21.01 -9.65 4.82
N SER A 87 -20.52 -10.86 5.14
CA SER A 87 -19.83 -11.20 6.40
C SER A 87 -18.35 -10.78 6.44
N GLN A 88 -17.71 -10.60 5.28
CA GLN A 88 -16.43 -9.90 5.16
C GLN A 88 -16.76 -8.42 5.16
N GLY A 89 -16.66 -7.77 6.32
CA GLY A 89 -17.00 -6.36 6.49
C GLY A 89 -16.45 -5.47 5.38
N ASP A 90 -17.09 -4.31 5.19
CA ASP A 90 -16.84 -3.43 4.04
C ASP A 90 -15.33 -3.20 3.78
N ASN A 91 -14.81 -3.86 2.74
CA ASN A 91 -13.46 -3.69 2.24
C ASN A 91 -13.39 -2.58 1.19
N SER A 92 -14.52 -1.91 0.91
CA SER A 92 -14.53 -0.77 0.04
C SER A 92 -13.95 0.45 0.76
N GLN A 93 -13.12 1.19 0.04
CA GLN A 93 -12.69 2.52 0.43
C GLN A 93 -13.21 3.47 -0.62
N ARG A 94 -13.88 4.53 -0.19
CA ARG A 94 -14.41 5.55 -1.08
C ARG A 94 -13.37 6.65 -1.24
N PHE A 95 -13.06 6.96 -2.49
CA PHE A 95 -12.19 8.07 -2.85
C PHE A 95 -12.95 9.00 -3.78
N GLY A 96 -12.61 10.29 -3.76
CA GLY A 96 -13.00 11.19 -4.85
C GLY A 96 -12.36 10.75 -6.17
N VAL A 97 -12.53 11.57 -7.21
CA VAL A 97 -12.03 11.28 -8.57
C VAL A 97 -10.54 10.92 -8.54
N ILE A 98 -10.23 9.67 -8.91
CA ILE A 98 -8.85 9.18 -9.08
C ILE A 98 -8.45 9.44 -10.52
N LEU A 99 -7.46 10.32 -10.70
CA LEU A 99 -6.91 10.68 -12.00
C LEU A 99 -5.90 9.63 -12.48
N LYS A 100 -5.10 9.09 -11.57
CA LYS A 100 -4.16 7.99 -11.85
C LYS A 100 -4.02 7.04 -10.68
N LEU A 101 -3.89 5.76 -11.00
CA LEU A 101 -3.60 4.70 -10.05
C LEU A 101 -2.47 3.84 -10.65
N LEU A 102 -1.33 3.78 -9.96
CA LEU A 102 -0.15 3.01 -10.37
C LEU A 102 0.22 2.00 -9.30
N GLY A 103 0.65 0.80 -9.71
CA GLY A 103 1.01 -0.28 -8.80
C GLY A 103 0.72 -1.66 -9.39
N CYS A 104 0.73 -2.74 -8.60
CA CYS A 104 1.13 -2.77 -7.19
C CYS A 104 2.64 -2.98 -7.03
N VAL A 105 3.27 -2.28 -6.07
CA VAL A 105 4.65 -2.54 -5.64
C VAL A 105 4.59 -2.98 -4.19
N ASP A 106 4.81 -4.27 -3.93
CA ASP A 106 4.68 -4.88 -2.59
C ASP A 106 3.36 -4.57 -1.87
N GLY A 107 2.26 -4.48 -2.64
CA GLY A 107 0.92 -4.20 -2.13
C GLY A 107 0.59 -2.71 -1.97
N LEU A 108 1.56 -1.81 -2.22
CA LEU A 108 1.33 -0.37 -2.26
C LEU A 108 0.91 0.11 -3.65
N PHE A 109 0.11 1.16 -3.65
CA PHE A 109 -0.33 1.86 -4.85
C PHE A 109 0.01 3.35 -4.73
N PHE A 110 0.48 3.93 -5.83
CA PHE A 110 0.50 5.38 -6.01
C PHE A 110 -0.83 5.84 -6.58
N MET A 111 -1.36 6.93 -6.05
CA MET A 111 -2.63 7.51 -6.42
C MET A 111 -2.51 9.02 -6.63
N GLU A 112 -3.01 9.51 -7.76
CA GLU A 112 -3.21 10.93 -8.06
C GLU A 112 -4.71 11.20 -8.03
N ARG A 113 -5.16 12.12 -7.16
CA ARG A 113 -6.58 12.51 -7.02
C ARG A 113 -6.77 14.00 -7.20
N GLU A 114 -7.95 14.37 -7.68
CA GLU A 114 -8.40 15.76 -7.65
C GLU A 114 -9.00 16.09 -6.27
N ILE A 115 -8.56 17.19 -5.68
CA ILE A 115 -9.12 17.72 -4.44
C ILE A 115 -9.27 19.23 -4.58
N ASP A 116 -10.50 19.72 -4.47
CA ASP A 116 -10.90 21.12 -4.67
C ASP A 116 -10.45 21.70 -6.01
N LYS A 117 -9.28 22.36 -6.03
CA LYS A 117 -8.66 22.99 -7.22
C LYS A 117 -7.22 22.53 -7.42
N GLY A 118 -6.82 21.48 -6.72
CA GLY A 118 -5.47 20.97 -6.66
C GLY A 118 -5.42 19.48 -6.93
N ILE A 119 -4.19 19.00 -7.04
CA ILE A 119 -3.91 17.59 -7.28
C ILE A 119 -3.15 17.05 -6.10
N LEU A 120 -3.71 16.01 -5.48
CA LEU A 120 -3.10 15.34 -4.36
C LEU A 120 -2.51 14.01 -4.82
N CYS A 121 -1.22 13.85 -4.58
CA CYS A 121 -0.54 12.58 -4.80
C CYS A 121 -0.30 11.87 -3.48
N SER A 122 -0.53 10.57 -3.45
CA SER A 122 -0.47 9.77 -2.23
C SER A 122 -0.03 8.35 -2.51
N LEU A 123 0.57 7.73 -1.51
CA LEU A 123 0.72 6.28 -1.45
C LEU A 123 -0.40 5.71 -0.60
N TRP A 124 -0.92 4.58 -1.05
CA TRP A 124 -2.05 3.92 -0.44
C TRP A 124 -1.77 2.45 -0.24
N ASN A 125 -2.06 1.96 0.96
CA ASN A 125 -2.03 0.55 1.32
C ASN A 125 -3.48 0.04 1.52
N PRO A 126 -4.04 -0.71 0.55
CA PRO A 126 -5.41 -1.22 0.68
C PRO A 126 -5.59 -2.20 1.85
N ALA A 127 -4.52 -2.89 2.26
CA ALA A 127 -4.56 -3.91 3.30
C ALA A 127 -4.64 -3.31 4.71
N THR A 128 -4.02 -2.15 4.93
CA THR A 128 -4.10 -1.41 6.20
C THR A 128 -5.15 -0.29 6.16
N GLY A 129 -5.52 0.19 4.98
CA GLY A 129 -6.33 1.40 4.80
C GLY A 129 -5.55 2.70 4.99
N GLU A 130 -4.23 2.61 5.23
CA GLU A 130 -3.39 3.78 5.44
C GLU A 130 -3.08 4.49 4.14
N MET A 131 -2.99 5.81 4.24
CA MET A 131 -2.65 6.69 3.14
C MET A 131 -1.59 7.68 3.60
N ARG A 132 -0.55 7.84 2.78
CA ARG A 132 0.51 8.81 3.01
C ARG A 132 0.53 9.81 1.86
N HIS A 133 0.30 11.08 2.17
CA HIS A 133 0.32 12.16 1.19
C HIS A 133 1.76 12.56 0.86
N LEU A 134 2.05 12.73 -0.43
CA LEU A 134 3.34 13.26 -0.87
C LEU A 134 3.33 14.79 -0.73
N PRO A 135 4.43 15.43 -0.30
CA PRO A 135 4.50 16.87 -0.11
C PRO A 135 4.26 17.63 -1.42
N ALA A 136 3.37 18.61 -1.35
CA ALA A 136 3.09 19.52 -2.47
C ALA A 136 4.33 20.31 -2.91
N ALA A 137 5.24 20.65 -2.00
CA ALA A 137 6.46 21.40 -2.31
C ALA A 137 7.44 20.65 -3.22
N SER A 138 7.43 19.31 -3.17
CA SER A 138 8.20 18.47 -4.08
C SER A 138 7.64 18.59 -5.51
N MET A 139 6.33 18.69 -5.61
CA MET A 139 5.58 18.69 -6.86
C MET A 139 5.16 20.12 -7.20
N GLU A 140 6.10 20.91 -7.73
CA GLU A 140 5.79 22.20 -8.36
C GLU A 140 4.88 21.97 -9.58
N PHE A 141 3.59 21.77 -9.32
CA PHE A 141 2.57 21.75 -10.34
C PHE A 141 2.19 23.18 -10.61
N GLN A 142 2.45 23.64 -11.83
CA GLN A 142 1.81 24.88 -12.23
C GLN A 142 0.32 24.56 -12.46
N PRO A 143 -0.62 25.40 -11.98
CA PRO A 143 -2.05 25.20 -12.18
C PRO A 143 -2.47 25.06 -13.65
N PHE A 144 -1.56 25.37 -14.59
CA PHE A 144 -1.74 25.37 -16.03
C PHE A 144 -0.69 24.53 -16.77
N ASP A 145 -0.20 23.43 -16.18
CA ASP A 145 0.64 22.49 -16.94
C ASP A 145 -0.19 21.90 -18.09
N VAL A 146 -0.12 22.52 -19.27
CA VAL A 146 -0.82 22.15 -20.53
C VAL A 146 -0.38 20.76 -21.01
N TYR A 147 0.74 20.26 -20.50
CA TYR A 147 1.37 19.05 -20.96
C TYR A 147 0.94 17.82 -20.16
N PRO A 148 0.54 16.72 -20.82
CA PRO A 148 0.26 15.47 -20.13
C PRO A 148 1.55 14.99 -19.43
N ARG A 149 1.45 14.79 -18.11
CA ARG A 149 2.52 14.22 -17.29
C ARG A 149 2.29 12.74 -17.06
N HIS A 150 3.37 11.99 -17.06
CA HIS A 150 3.40 10.55 -16.84
C HIS A 150 4.16 10.26 -15.56
N PHE A 151 3.68 9.29 -14.80
CA PHE A 151 4.29 8.87 -13.55
C PHE A 151 4.83 7.44 -13.67
N GLY A 152 5.90 7.16 -12.93
CA GLY A 152 6.39 5.84 -12.64
C GLY A 152 6.45 5.66 -11.12
N PHE A 153 6.11 4.46 -10.65
CA PHE A 153 6.16 4.10 -9.24
C PHE A 153 6.91 2.77 -9.09
N GLY A 154 7.84 2.69 -8.15
CA GLY A 154 8.70 1.52 -7.97
C GLY A 154 9.48 1.52 -6.67
N LEU A 155 10.17 0.41 -6.38
CA LEU A 155 11.09 0.28 -5.25
C LEU A 155 12.53 0.50 -5.76
N ASP A 156 13.29 1.39 -5.12
CA ASP A 156 14.72 1.50 -5.36
C ASP A 156 15.45 0.33 -4.70
N PRO A 157 16.10 -0.57 -5.46
CA PRO A 157 16.78 -1.72 -4.88
C PRO A 157 17.99 -1.35 -4.01
N MET A 158 18.58 -0.16 -4.20
CA MET A 158 19.75 0.32 -3.46
C MET A 158 19.37 0.94 -2.12
N THR A 159 18.37 1.83 -2.11
CA THR A 159 17.94 2.49 -0.86
C THR A 159 16.89 1.69 -0.10
N LYS A 160 16.22 0.74 -0.77
CA LYS A 160 15.05 0.01 -0.25
C LYS A 160 13.85 0.90 0.05
N ASP A 161 13.75 2.04 -0.63
CA ASP A 161 12.62 2.97 -0.53
C ASP A 161 11.78 2.96 -1.80
N TYR A 162 10.48 3.20 -1.63
CA TYR A 162 9.61 3.41 -2.77
C TYR A 162 9.84 4.82 -3.34
N LYS A 163 9.81 4.91 -4.67
CA LYS A 163 10.04 6.14 -5.40
C LYS A 163 8.92 6.37 -6.40
N VAL A 164 8.56 7.64 -6.52
CA VAL A 164 7.68 8.13 -7.56
C VAL A 164 8.52 9.03 -8.45
N VAL A 165 8.54 8.73 -9.74
CA VAL A 165 9.18 9.57 -10.75
C VAL A 165 8.11 10.10 -11.66
N TYR A 166 8.29 11.30 -12.20
CA TYR A 166 7.41 11.79 -13.24
C TYR A 166 8.18 12.49 -14.33
N HIS A 167 7.59 12.49 -15.51
CA HIS A 167 8.10 13.23 -16.65
C HIS A 167 6.96 13.89 -17.41
N TYR A 168 7.30 14.95 -18.10
CA TYR A 168 6.40 15.65 -19.01
C TYR A 168 7.21 16.16 -20.21
N HIS A 169 6.53 16.35 -21.33
CA HIS A 169 7.12 16.98 -22.49
C HIS A 169 6.91 18.48 -22.43
N ARG A 170 7.97 19.26 -22.63
CA ARG A 170 7.89 20.72 -22.78
C ARG A 170 8.74 21.14 -23.96
N ASP A 171 8.14 21.82 -24.93
CA ASP A 171 8.84 22.35 -26.11
C ASP A 171 9.68 21.29 -26.86
N GLY A 172 9.19 20.05 -26.92
CA GLY A 172 9.87 18.92 -27.57
C GLY A 172 10.94 18.22 -26.71
N LEU A 173 11.22 18.72 -25.50
CA LEU A 173 12.18 18.12 -24.56
C LEU A 173 11.46 17.27 -23.50
N LEU A 174 12.05 16.13 -23.18
CA LEU A 174 11.61 15.26 -22.09
C LEU A 174 12.22 15.73 -20.77
N MET A 175 11.39 16.22 -19.85
CA MET A 175 11.82 16.69 -18.54
C MET A 175 11.60 15.59 -17.50
N PHE A 176 12.65 15.15 -16.82
CA PHE A 176 12.56 14.19 -15.72
C PHE A 176 12.64 14.90 -14.37
N LYS A 177 11.72 14.59 -13.46
CA LYS A 177 11.83 14.99 -12.05
C LYS A 177 11.52 13.77 -11.19
N GLY A 178 12.52 13.29 -10.46
CA GLY A 178 12.43 12.13 -9.59
C GLY A 178 12.19 12.56 -8.14
N PHE A 179 11.27 11.90 -7.45
CA PHE A 179 11.08 12.07 -6.01
C PHE A 179 11.81 10.99 -5.23
N MET A 180 12.43 11.41 -4.13
CA MET A 180 12.99 10.55 -3.11
C MET A 180 12.24 10.83 -1.83
N GLU A 181 11.31 9.96 -1.46
CA GLU A 181 10.76 9.96 -0.11
C GLU A 181 11.09 8.65 0.57
N ASN A 182 11.68 8.77 1.75
CA ASN A 182 11.91 7.62 2.63
C ASN A 182 10.55 7.14 3.12
N LEU A 183 10.19 5.95 2.68
CA LEU A 183 8.92 5.33 3.04
C LEU A 183 9.23 4.12 3.89
N GLN A 184 9.87 4.39 5.03
CA GLN A 184 9.89 3.42 6.11
C GLN A 184 8.43 3.22 6.55
N THR A 185 7.97 1.99 6.31
CA THR A 185 6.79 1.36 6.92
C THR A 185 7.03 1.13 8.39
#